data_AF-A0A378QRF6-F1
#
_entry.id   AF-A0A378QRF6-F1
#
_cell.length_a   1.000
_cell.length_b   1.000
_cell.length_c   1.000
_cell.angle_alpha   90.00
_cell.angle_beta   90.00
_cell.angle_gamma   90.00
#
_symmetry.space_group_name_H-M   'P 1'
#
loop_
_entity.id
_entity.type
_entity.pdbx_description
1 polymer ?
#
loop_
_entity_poly.entity_id
_entity_poly.type
_entity_poly.pdbx_seq_one_letter_code
_entity_poly.pdbx_strand_id
1 'polypeptide(L)'
;MKNFRQYRYFDYTQEEYKQIWETATFVFDTSALLNLYKYKEKTRDEFFKTLDKIKDRLWIPHHIALEFNKNRLTVISNEIGNFSKIIKTISGLESHLASNINSLSLKKTHKIDTDKIYEQIKSLAEKINKDLESQLEKEIKLKGKDPIRDKIFELFDGKVGSRPTEQKAINELEKAAERRFKLEIAPGFGDRNKDELCFDKGLQYQKKYSDYIIWQQILDNAKNIESKNLIFVTGDSKKGDWFLTIEARGEKAIQPKPEILDEALNVGGLDNFLMYDTECFITYAGQYLSLNISQEVIEEVGSVNKFPDTQSNENFVPNFKSRTHLSAEKMRALMKAQKIKERITIELTRNKGLLDYPHQVLDCPECSLETLVPNIDSYTGYRCLYCKNEESNDILQSCDSCGAEWSLGDLHYFEINDEIAEYLCPVCCRHPDYVNDD
;
A
#
# COMPACT_ATOMS: atom_id res chain seq x y z
N MET A 1 12.28 -43.20 -3.68
CA MET A 1 12.34 -41.80 -4.16
C MET A 1 11.22 -41.45 -5.14
N LYS A 2 10.82 -42.31 -6.09
CA LYS A 2 9.71 -42.02 -7.04
C LYS A 2 8.30 -41.82 -6.42
N ASN A 3 8.11 -42.16 -5.14
CA ASN A 3 6.80 -42.05 -4.46
C ASN A 3 6.55 -40.66 -3.83
N PHE A 4 7.50 -39.74 -3.94
CA PHE A 4 7.41 -38.39 -3.38
C PHE A 4 6.91 -37.37 -4.43
N ARG A 5 5.72 -37.62 -5.00
CA ARG A 5 5.15 -36.80 -6.10
C ARG A 5 4.94 -35.33 -5.69
N GLN A 6 4.61 -35.07 -4.43
CA GLN A 6 4.42 -33.72 -3.89
C GLN A 6 5.72 -32.90 -3.81
N TYR A 7 6.88 -33.54 -4.00
CA TYR A 7 8.20 -32.90 -4.01
C TYR A 7 8.83 -32.85 -5.41
N ARG A 8 8.07 -33.19 -6.46
CA ARG A 8 8.51 -33.12 -7.86
C ARG A 8 8.39 -31.70 -8.40
N TYR A 9 9.32 -30.86 -7.97
CA TYR A 9 9.31 -29.43 -8.24
C TYR A 9 9.69 -29.11 -9.69
N PHE A 10 8.85 -28.38 -10.42
CA PHE A 10 9.09 -27.92 -11.79
C PHE A 10 9.44 -29.06 -12.79
N ASP A 11 8.93 -30.26 -12.51
CA ASP A 11 9.30 -31.50 -13.22
C ASP A 11 8.57 -31.70 -14.55
N TYR A 12 7.62 -30.81 -14.90
CA TYR A 12 6.85 -30.92 -16.14
C TYR A 12 7.62 -30.39 -17.34
N THR A 13 7.63 -31.17 -18.41
CA THR A 13 8.04 -30.76 -19.75
C THR A 13 7.06 -29.74 -20.36
N GLN A 14 7.48 -29.04 -21.41
CA GLN A 14 6.60 -28.10 -22.11
C GLN A 14 5.37 -28.80 -22.71
N GLU A 15 5.56 -30.03 -23.20
CA GLU A 15 4.50 -30.88 -23.73
C GLU A 15 3.50 -31.29 -22.62
N GLU A 16 3.98 -31.65 -21.43
CA GLU A 16 3.11 -31.96 -20.29
C GLU A 16 2.33 -30.74 -19.82
N TYR A 17 2.96 -29.56 -19.72
CA TYR A 17 2.25 -28.32 -19.41
C TYR A 17 1.14 -28.05 -20.43
N LYS A 18 1.43 -28.20 -21.72
CA LYS A 18 0.44 -28.03 -22.79
C LYS A 18 -0.74 -28.99 -22.63
N GLN A 19 -0.48 -30.28 -22.38
CA GLN A 19 -1.53 -31.27 -22.16
C GLN A 19 -2.41 -30.95 -20.94
N ILE A 20 -1.79 -30.52 -19.84
CA ILE A 20 -2.51 -30.07 -18.65
C ILE A 20 -3.39 -28.88 -19.00
N TRP A 21 -2.86 -27.85 -19.67
CA TRP A 21 -3.62 -26.65 -20.07
C TRP A 21 -4.79 -26.93 -21.02
N GLU A 22 -4.68 -27.93 -21.88
CA GLU A 22 -5.73 -28.34 -22.81
C GLU A 22 -6.91 -29.05 -22.10
N THR A 23 -6.65 -29.75 -20.99
CA THR A 23 -7.62 -30.66 -20.37
C THR A 23 -8.01 -30.30 -18.92
N ALA A 24 -7.28 -29.37 -18.29
CA ALA A 24 -7.53 -29.00 -16.90
C ALA A 24 -8.88 -28.32 -16.70
N THR A 25 -9.46 -28.56 -15.53
CA THR A 25 -10.49 -27.68 -14.97
C THR A 25 -9.82 -26.47 -14.34
N PHE A 26 -10.32 -25.28 -14.63
CA PHE A 26 -9.80 -24.03 -14.09
C PHE A 26 -10.68 -23.52 -12.96
N VAL A 27 -10.04 -23.19 -11.84
CA VAL A 27 -10.66 -22.64 -10.64
C VAL A 27 -10.04 -21.30 -10.33
N PHE A 28 -10.85 -20.25 -10.29
CA PHE A 28 -10.40 -18.90 -9.96
C PHE A 28 -10.77 -18.56 -8.52
N ASP A 29 -9.79 -18.07 -7.77
CA ASP A 29 -9.97 -17.51 -6.44
C ASP A 29 -10.88 -16.27 -6.46
N THR A 30 -11.51 -15.96 -5.33
CA THR A 30 -12.26 -14.72 -5.11
C THR A 30 -11.41 -13.51 -5.48
N SER A 31 -10.14 -13.48 -5.03
CA SER A 31 -9.22 -12.37 -5.28
C SER A 31 -8.95 -12.15 -6.78
N ALA A 32 -8.78 -13.23 -7.55
CA ALA A 32 -8.57 -13.17 -8.99
C ALA A 32 -9.79 -12.58 -9.71
N LEU A 33 -11.01 -12.98 -9.31
CA LEU A 33 -12.24 -12.46 -9.88
C LEU A 33 -12.50 -10.99 -9.48
N LEU A 34 -12.19 -10.61 -8.24
CA LEU A 34 -12.36 -9.23 -7.77
C LEU A 34 -11.37 -8.26 -8.43
N ASN A 35 -10.18 -8.71 -8.81
CA ASN A 35 -9.21 -7.87 -9.51
C ASN A 35 -9.71 -7.36 -10.87
N LEU A 36 -10.73 -7.98 -11.47
CA LEU A 36 -11.37 -7.48 -12.69
C LEU A 36 -11.96 -6.07 -12.53
N TYR A 37 -12.32 -5.66 -11.30
CA TYR A 37 -12.77 -4.29 -11.01
C TYR A 37 -11.62 -3.27 -10.95
N LYS A 38 -10.38 -3.74 -10.84
CA LYS A 38 -9.16 -2.91 -10.72
C LYS A 38 -8.45 -2.73 -12.06
N TYR A 39 -8.73 -3.60 -13.01
CA TYR A 39 -8.15 -3.53 -14.35
C TYR A 39 -8.83 -2.46 -15.21
N LYS A 40 -8.03 -1.79 -16.02
CA LYS A 40 -8.46 -0.98 -17.15
C LYS A 40 -9.32 -1.82 -18.09
N GLU A 41 -10.21 -1.15 -18.81
CA GLU A 41 -11.15 -1.78 -19.73
C GLU A 41 -10.48 -2.76 -20.70
N LYS A 42 -9.39 -2.35 -21.36
CA LYS A 42 -8.63 -3.21 -22.29
C LYS A 42 -8.11 -4.50 -21.64
N THR A 43 -7.52 -4.39 -20.45
CA THR A 43 -6.95 -5.52 -19.70
C THR A 43 -8.04 -6.47 -19.23
N ARG A 44 -9.15 -5.91 -18.74
CA ARG A 44 -10.35 -6.65 -18.37
C ARG A 44 -10.94 -7.42 -19.56
N ASP A 45 -11.03 -6.79 -20.72
CA ASP A 45 -11.57 -7.43 -21.93
C ASP A 45 -10.70 -8.59 -22.40
N GLU A 46 -9.38 -8.46 -22.40
CA GLU A 46 -8.47 -9.58 -22.70
C GLU A 46 -8.58 -10.71 -21.66
N PHE A 47 -8.74 -10.37 -20.38
CA PHE A 47 -8.97 -11.37 -19.36
C PHE A 47 -10.29 -12.13 -19.61
N PHE A 48 -11.37 -11.42 -19.96
CA PHE A 48 -12.63 -12.08 -20.30
C PHE A 48 -12.56 -12.93 -21.56
N LYS A 49 -11.86 -12.49 -22.62
CA LYS A 49 -11.59 -13.33 -23.80
C LYS A 49 -10.87 -14.61 -23.43
N THR A 50 -9.93 -14.52 -22.48
CA THR A 50 -9.21 -15.68 -21.97
C THR A 50 -10.15 -16.64 -21.26
N LEU A 51 -11.02 -16.14 -20.37
CA LEU A 51 -12.04 -16.96 -19.70
C LEU A 51 -13.02 -17.59 -20.70
N ASP A 52 -13.46 -16.84 -21.72
CA ASP A 52 -14.36 -17.33 -22.76
C ASP A 52 -13.75 -18.52 -23.54
N LYS A 53 -12.43 -18.55 -23.75
CA LYS A 53 -11.72 -19.67 -24.41
C LYS A 53 -11.73 -20.96 -23.60
N ILE A 54 -11.78 -20.84 -22.27
CA ILE A 54 -11.77 -21.99 -21.35
C ILE A 54 -13.12 -22.21 -20.68
N LYS A 55 -14.18 -21.54 -21.14
CA LYS A 55 -15.48 -21.44 -20.46
C LYS A 55 -16.06 -22.80 -20.09
N ASP A 56 -15.90 -23.82 -20.93
CA ASP A 56 -16.49 -25.15 -20.71
C ASP A 56 -15.73 -25.96 -19.63
N ARG A 57 -14.55 -25.46 -19.21
CA ARG A 57 -13.69 -26.05 -18.19
C ARG A 57 -13.57 -25.18 -16.95
N LEU A 58 -14.38 -24.12 -16.85
CA LEU A 58 -14.46 -23.29 -15.66
C LEU A 58 -15.28 -23.98 -14.57
N TRP A 59 -14.83 -23.88 -13.34
CA TRP A 59 -15.63 -24.26 -12.17
C TRP A 59 -15.15 -23.47 -10.94
N ILE A 60 -16.05 -23.08 -10.05
CA ILE A 60 -15.67 -22.45 -8.77
C ILE A 60 -16.43 -23.06 -7.58
N PRO A 61 -15.79 -23.19 -6.42
CA PRO A 61 -16.45 -23.44 -5.14
C PRO A 61 -17.60 -22.46 -4.85
N HIS A 62 -18.66 -22.94 -4.19
CA HIS A 62 -19.76 -22.09 -3.70
C HIS A 62 -19.23 -20.95 -2.85
N HIS A 63 -18.22 -21.22 -2.00
CA HIS A 63 -17.68 -20.22 -1.10
C HIS A 63 -17.00 -19.06 -1.84
N ILE A 64 -16.35 -19.32 -2.99
CA ILE A 64 -15.79 -18.26 -3.85
C ILE A 64 -16.90 -17.39 -4.43
N ALA A 65 -17.96 -18.01 -4.94
CA ALA A 65 -19.11 -17.26 -5.48
C ALA A 65 -19.78 -16.40 -4.39
N LEU A 66 -19.88 -16.91 -3.17
CA LEU A 66 -20.37 -16.17 -2.00
C LEU A 66 -19.48 -14.97 -1.68
N GLU A 67 -18.17 -15.16 -1.57
CA GLU A 67 -17.24 -14.09 -1.24
C GLU A 67 -17.17 -13.02 -2.33
N PHE A 68 -17.18 -13.41 -3.61
CA PHE A 68 -17.24 -12.48 -4.72
C PHE A 68 -18.46 -11.57 -4.60
N ASN A 69 -19.63 -12.17 -4.38
CA ASN A 69 -20.86 -11.40 -4.19
C ASN A 69 -20.78 -10.50 -2.96
N LYS A 70 -20.25 -10.97 -1.84
CA LYS A 70 -20.15 -10.14 -0.63
C LYS A 70 -19.21 -8.96 -0.78
N ASN A 71 -18.07 -9.17 -1.44
CA ASN A 71 -16.95 -8.23 -1.41
C ASN A 71 -16.89 -7.29 -2.63
N ARG A 72 -17.55 -7.60 -3.76
CA ARG A 72 -17.46 -6.79 -4.99
C ARG A 72 -17.81 -5.31 -4.78
N LEU A 73 -18.85 -5.00 -4.00
CA LEU A 73 -19.26 -3.61 -3.77
C LEU A 73 -18.23 -2.85 -2.91
N THR A 74 -17.57 -3.55 -2.00
CA THR A 74 -16.46 -2.98 -1.22
C THR A 74 -15.27 -2.68 -2.12
N VAL A 75 -14.91 -3.58 -3.03
CA VAL A 75 -13.83 -3.33 -4.01
C VAL A 75 -14.18 -2.15 -4.91
N ILE A 76 -15.39 -2.12 -5.48
CA ILE A 76 -15.89 -0.97 -6.26
C ILE A 76 -15.81 0.34 -5.47
N SER A 77 -16.23 0.32 -4.20
CA SER A 77 -16.16 1.50 -3.33
C SER A 77 -14.73 1.95 -3.05
N ASN A 78 -13.80 1.01 -2.89
CA ASN A 78 -12.39 1.31 -2.68
C ASN A 78 -11.77 1.97 -3.92
N GLU A 79 -12.07 1.45 -5.11
CA GLU A 79 -11.59 2.04 -6.37
C GLU A 79 -12.13 3.47 -6.54
N ILE A 80 -13.44 3.69 -6.38
CA ILE A 80 -14.03 5.05 -6.40
C ILE A 80 -13.37 5.97 -5.36
N GLY A 81 -13.06 5.43 -4.18
CA GLY A 81 -12.34 6.13 -3.12
C GLY A 81 -10.91 6.53 -3.53
N ASN A 82 -10.18 5.67 -4.24
CA ASN A 82 -8.84 5.95 -4.75
C ASN A 82 -8.85 7.08 -5.78
N PHE A 83 -9.80 7.06 -6.73
CA PHE A 83 -10.00 8.18 -7.65
C PHE A 83 -10.32 9.49 -6.92
N SER A 84 -11.18 9.43 -5.91
CA SER A 84 -11.52 10.59 -5.08
C SER A 84 -10.31 11.14 -4.33
N LYS A 85 -9.37 10.29 -3.89
CA LYS A 85 -8.10 10.73 -3.27
C LYS A 85 -7.20 11.44 -4.28
N ILE A 86 -7.15 10.99 -5.54
CA ILE A 86 -6.37 11.65 -6.60
C ILE A 86 -6.92 13.06 -6.86
N ILE A 87 -8.24 13.19 -7.03
CA ILE A 87 -8.91 14.49 -7.21
C ILE A 87 -8.59 15.43 -6.05
N LYS A 88 -8.73 14.95 -4.80
CA LYS A 88 -8.36 15.74 -3.60
C LYS A 88 -6.88 16.14 -3.58
N THR A 89 -5.99 15.29 -4.07
CA THR A 89 -4.55 15.58 -4.13
C THR A 89 -4.27 16.69 -5.14
N ILE A 90 -4.92 16.67 -6.31
CA ILE A 90 -4.81 17.71 -7.34
C ILE A 90 -5.35 19.04 -6.81
N SER A 91 -6.53 19.05 -6.19
CA SER A 91 -7.09 20.26 -5.59
C SER A 91 -6.25 20.81 -4.43
N GLY A 92 -5.62 19.93 -3.65
CA GLY A 92 -4.67 20.31 -2.60
C GLY A 92 -3.40 20.96 -3.16
N LEU A 93 -2.86 20.38 -4.24
CA LEU A 93 -1.74 20.94 -5.00
C LEU A 93 -2.03 22.33 -5.56
N GLU A 94 -3.19 22.49 -6.19
CA GLU A 94 -3.67 23.78 -6.70
C GLU A 94 -3.71 24.83 -5.57
N SER A 95 -4.35 24.49 -4.45
CA SER A 95 -4.51 25.39 -3.30
C SER A 95 -3.16 25.78 -2.68
N HIS A 96 -2.24 24.83 -2.57
CA HIS A 96 -0.90 25.07 -2.03
C HIS A 96 -0.06 25.97 -2.94
N LEU A 97 -0.11 25.74 -4.26
CA LEU A 97 0.55 26.62 -5.23
C LEU A 97 -0.04 28.03 -5.21
N ALA A 98 -1.36 28.15 -5.13
CA ALA A 98 -2.06 29.44 -5.00
C ALA A 98 -1.59 30.22 -3.77
N SER A 99 -1.53 29.55 -2.61
CA SER A 99 -1.05 30.15 -1.36
C SER A 99 0.39 30.64 -1.47
N ASN A 100 1.29 29.81 -2.04
CA ASN A 100 2.71 30.15 -2.17
C ASN A 100 2.93 31.33 -3.13
N ILE A 101 2.21 31.36 -4.26
CA ILE A 101 2.27 32.47 -5.21
C ILE A 101 1.80 33.77 -4.55
N ASN A 102 0.76 33.72 -3.72
CA ASN A 102 0.25 34.89 -2.99
C ASN A 102 1.17 35.35 -1.86
N SER A 103 1.87 34.43 -1.17
CA SER A 103 2.80 34.78 -0.09
C SER A 103 4.11 35.38 -0.57
N LEU A 104 4.55 34.99 -1.77
CA LEU A 104 5.70 35.62 -2.42
C LEU A 104 5.26 37.02 -2.84
N SER A 105 5.83 38.06 -2.23
CA SER A 105 5.52 39.47 -2.49
C SER A 105 5.96 39.95 -3.90
N LEU A 106 5.89 39.08 -4.91
CA LEU A 106 6.31 39.31 -6.29
C LEU A 106 5.54 40.44 -6.95
N LYS A 107 4.28 40.67 -6.55
CA LYS A 107 3.49 41.83 -6.98
C LYS A 107 4.14 43.17 -6.57
N LYS A 108 4.96 43.20 -5.51
CA LYS A 108 5.61 44.41 -5.00
C LYS A 108 7.01 44.62 -5.59
N THR A 109 7.69 43.56 -6.04
CA THR A 109 9.13 43.62 -6.42
C THR A 109 9.37 43.48 -7.93
N HIS A 110 8.47 42.81 -8.68
CA HIS A 110 8.63 42.57 -10.13
C HIS A 110 7.29 42.69 -10.90
N LYS A 111 7.33 42.98 -12.21
CA LYS A 111 6.14 42.98 -13.10
C LYS A 111 5.68 41.56 -13.49
N ILE A 112 5.66 40.63 -12.54
CA ILE A 112 5.18 39.26 -12.79
C ILE A 112 3.68 39.23 -12.52
N ASP A 113 2.92 38.85 -13.54
CA ASP A 113 1.47 38.66 -13.46
C ASP A 113 1.15 37.33 -12.78
N THR A 114 1.20 37.33 -11.45
CA THR A 114 0.93 36.14 -10.64
C THR A 114 -0.51 35.67 -10.72
N ASP A 115 -1.46 36.57 -11.03
CA ASP A 115 -2.87 36.23 -11.22
C ASP A 115 -3.06 35.36 -12.48
N LYS A 116 -2.38 35.73 -13.58
CA LYS A 116 -2.38 34.90 -14.80
C LYS A 116 -1.77 33.51 -14.59
N ILE A 117 -0.70 33.39 -13.80
CA ILE A 117 -0.09 32.09 -13.48
C ILE A 117 -1.06 31.24 -12.66
N TYR A 118 -1.71 31.83 -11.66
CA TYR A 118 -2.70 31.12 -10.86
C TYR A 118 -3.89 30.61 -11.71
N GLU A 119 -4.44 31.44 -12.59
CA GLU A 119 -5.52 31.04 -13.49
C GLU A 119 -5.11 29.89 -14.43
N GLN A 120 -3.85 29.86 -14.90
CA GLN A 120 -3.34 28.72 -15.68
C GLN A 120 -3.30 27.42 -14.87
N ILE A 121 -2.84 27.47 -13.62
CA ILE A 121 -2.78 26.31 -12.72
C ILE A 121 -4.19 25.81 -12.41
N LYS A 122 -5.10 26.72 -12.06
CA LYS A 122 -6.49 26.42 -11.77
C LYS A 122 -7.18 25.77 -12.95
N SER A 123 -7.07 26.36 -14.15
CA SER A 123 -7.68 25.81 -15.36
C SER A 123 -7.15 24.41 -15.69
N LEU A 124 -5.84 24.16 -15.47
CA LEU A 124 -5.26 22.83 -15.65
C LEU A 124 -5.81 21.83 -14.62
N ALA A 125 -5.90 22.21 -13.34
CA ALA A 125 -6.45 21.38 -12.28
C ALA A 125 -7.93 21.03 -12.53
N GLU A 126 -8.75 22.00 -12.90
CA GLU A 126 -10.15 21.81 -13.28
C GLU A 126 -10.29 20.85 -14.46
N LYS A 127 -9.45 21.01 -15.50
CA LYS A 127 -9.46 20.12 -16.66
C LYS A 127 -9.11 18.69 -16.28
N ILE A 128 -8.05 18.48 -15.50
CA ILE A 128 -7.64 17.14 -15.05
C ILE A 128 -8.73 16.51 -14.19
N ASN A 129 -9.31 17.25 -13.24
CA ASN A 129 -10.38 16.74 -12.38
C ASN A 129 -11.60 16.33 -13.20
N LYS A 130 -12.02 17.16 -14.17
CA LYS A 130 -13.14 16.84 -15.05
C LYS A 130 -12.88 15.62 -15.92
N ASP A 131 -11.66 15.46 -16.43
CA ASP A 131 -11.27 14.29 -17.22
C ASP A 131 -11.29 13.02 -16.35
N LEU A 132 -10.78 13.08 -15.12
CA LEU A 132 -10.81 11.97 -14.16
C LEU A 132 -12.23 11.58 -13.74
N GLU A 133 -13.09 12.54 -13.44
CA GLU A 133 -14.50 12.29 -13.09
C GLU A 133 -15.25 11.62 -14.25
N SER A 134 -15.05 12.12 -15.47
CA SER A 134 -15.64 11.55 -16.68
C SER A 134 -15.17 10.11 -16.96
N GLN A 135 -13.90 9.80 -16.67
CA GLN A 135 -13.37 8.43 -16.79
C GLN A 135 -13.97 7.52 -15.72
N LEU A 136 -13.99 7.96 -14.46
CA LEU A 136 -14.54 7.19 -13.34
C LEU A 136 -16.01 6.83 -13.57
N GLU A 137 -16.83 7.80 -13.99
CA GLU A 137 -18.24 7.57 -14.24
C GLU A 137 -18.51 6.56 -15.37
N LYS A 138 -17.59 6.42 -16.32
CA LYS A 138 -17.72 5.46 -17.43
C LYS A 138 -17.34 4.05 -17.00
N GLU A 139 -16.28 3.91 -16.20
CA GLU A 139 -15.68 2.61 -15.92
C GLU A 139 -16.32 1.89 -14.73
N ILE A 140 -16.63 2.60 -13.63
CA ILE A 140 -17.04 1.97 -12.37
C ILE A 140 -18.23 2.72 -11.77
N LYS A 141 -19.32 2.00 -11.51
CA LYS A 141 -20.53 2.55 -10.86
C LYS A 141 -20.90 1.72 -9.64
N LEU A 142 -21.07 2.39 -8.50
CA LEU A 142 -21.57 1.75 -7.29
C LEU A 142 -23.06 1.37 -7.41
N LYS A 143 -23.84 2.19 -8.13
CA LYS A 143 -25.26 1.98 -8.38
C LYS A 143 -25.50 1.86 -9.88
N GLY A 144 -26.21 0.82 -10.31
CA GLY A 144 -26.62 0.63 -11.70
C GLY A 144 -26.27 -0.75 -12.24
N LYS A 145 -26.05 -0.81 -13.56
CA LYS A 145 -25.62 -2.04 -14.25
C LYS A 145 -24.17 -2.35 -13.88
N ASP A 146 -23.91 -3.63 -13.62
CA ASP A 146 -22.59 -4.15 -13.27
C ASP A 146 -22.19 -5.17 -14.35
N PRO A 147 -21.62 -4.69 -15.48
CA PRO A 147 -21.31 -5.55 -16.62
C PRO A 147 -20.25 -6.62 -16.27
N ILE A 148 -19.38 -6.34 -15.29
CA ILE A 148 -18.34 -7.26 -14.83
C ILE A 148 -19.01 -8.45 -14.11
N ARG A 149 -19.89 -8.16 -13.14
CA ARG A 149 -20.70 -9.20 -12.48
C ARG A 149 -21.51 -9.99 -13.50
N ASP A 150 -22.19 -9.32 -14.42
CA ASP A 150 -23.09 -9.98 -15.37
C ASP A 150 -22.31 -10.96 -16.26
N LYS A 151 -21.12 -10.57 -16.73
CA LYS A 151 -20.25 -11.47 -17.51
C LYS A 151 -19.68 -12.63 -16.69
N ILE A 152 -19.32 -12.40 -15.42
CA ILE A 152 -18.90 -13.48 -14.51
C ILE A 152 -20.06 -14.46 -14.26
N PHE A 153 -21.27 -13.96 -14.06
CA PHE A 153 -22.45 -14.80 -13.86
C PHE A 153 -22.73 -15.65 -15.10
N GLU A 154 -22.61 -15.09 -16.30
CA GLU A 154 -22.71 -15.83 -17.56
C GLU A 154 -21.64 -16.94 -17.67
N LEU A 155 -20.38 -16.61 -17.38
CA LEU A 155 -19.26 -17.54 -17.50
C LEU A 155 -19.36 -18.75 -16.56
N PHE A 156 -19.82 -18.52 -15.33
CA PHE A 156 -19.91 -19.52 -14.26
C PHE A 156 -21.33 -20.07 -14.04
N ASP A 157 -22.29 -19.74 -14.90
CA ASP A 157 -23.63 -20.31 -14.80
C ASP A 157 -23.59 -21.84 -14.91
N GLY A 158 -24.24 -22.53 -13.96
CA GLY A 158 -24.18 -23.98 -13.82
C GLY A 158 -22.80 -24.56 -13.42
N LYS A 159 -21.79 -23.74 -13.14
CA LYS A 159 -20.40 -24.15 -12.85
C LYS A 159 -19.94 -23.75 -11.45
N VAL A 160 -20.90 -23.55 -10.54
CA VAL A 160 -20.66 -23.28 -9.13
C VAL A 160 -20.89 -24.56 -8.33
N GLY A 161 -19.97 -24.89 -7.43
CA GLY A 161 -20.09 -26.04 -6.54
C GLY A 161 -21.34 -26.01 -5.67
N SER A 162 -21.71 -27.19 -5.18
CA SER A 162 -22.87 -27.32 -4.29
C SER A 162 -22.67 -26.55 -2.98
N ARG A 163 -23.70 -25.83 -2.55
CA ARG A 163 -23.70 -25.19 -1.24
C ARG A 163 -23.84 -26.22 -0.11
N PRO A 164 -23.27 -25.95 1.08
CA PRO A 164 -23.66 -26.67 2.30
C PRO A 164 -25.17 -26.53 2.55
N THR A 165 -25.81 -27.62 3.00
CA THR A 165 -27.25 -27.65 3.29
C THR A 165 -27.57 -27.35 4.74
N GLU A 166 -26.66 -27.68 5.66
CA GLU A 166 -26.88 -27.62 7.10
C GLU A 166 -25.70 -26.98 7.83
N GLN A 167 -25.98 -26.27 8.92
CA GLN A 167 -24.96 -25.65 9.77
C GLN A 167 -23.97 -26.68 10.34
N LYS A 168 -24.42 -27.92 10.56
CA LYS A 168 -23.58 -28.99 11.09
C LYS A 168 -22.38 -29.27 10.18
N ALA A 169 -22.59 -29.31 8.85
CA ALA A 169 -21.51 -29.56 7.89
C ALA A 169 -20.46 -28.44 7.92
N ILE A 170 -20.89 -27.18 8.05
CA ILE A 170 -19.98 -26.04 8.18
C ILE A 170 -19.20 -26.13 9.50
N ASN A 171 -19.88 -26.38 10.62
CA ASN A 171 -19.23 -26.50 11.92
C ASN A 171 -18.16 -27.61 11.95
N GLU A 172 -18.40 -28.72 11.25
CA GLU A 172 -17.42 -29.81 11.12
C GLU A 172 -16.18 -29.37 10.32
N LEU A 173 -16.37 -28.65 9.21
CA LEU A 173 -15.28 -28.05 8.42
C LEU A 173 -14.49 -27.03 9.25
N GLU A 174 -15.16 -26.13 9.96
CA GLU A 174 -14.52 -25.12 10.80
C GLU A 174 -13.73 -25.75 11.95
N LYS A 175 -14.25 -26.82 12.57
CA LYS A 175 -13.52 -27.56 13.61
C LYS A 175 -12.28 -28.26 13.04
N ALA A 176 -12.32 -28.72 11.79
CA ALA A 176 -11.15 -29.27 11.11
C ALA A 176 -10.13 -28.18 10.78
N ALA A 177 -10.59 -27.05 10.26
CA ALA A 177 -9.76 -25.86 10.00
C ALA A 177 -9.03 -25.39 11.26
N GLU A 178 -9.74 -25.30 12.40
CA GLU A 178 -9.17 -24.88 13.68
C GLU A 178 -7.99 -25.77 14.11
N ARG A 179 -8.11 -27.10 13.93
CA ARG A 179 -7.01 -28.03 14.23
C ARG A 179 -5.81 -27.81 13.30
N ARG A 180 -6.06 -27.59 12.01
CA ARG A 180 -5.01 -27.32 11.02
C ARG A 180 -4.27 -26.02 11.29
N PHE A 181 -4.99 -24.97 11.67
CA PHE A 181 -4.42 -23.66 11.94
C PHE A 181 -3.51 -23.68 13.17
N LYS A 182 -3.84 -24.48 14.19
CA LYS A 182 -2.96 -24.71 15.37
C LYS A 182 -1.64 -25.37 15.01
N LEU A 183 -1.60 -26.11 13.90
CA LEU A 183 -0.42 -26.81 13.38
C LEU A 183 0.22 -26.07 12.19
N GLU A 184 -0.27 -24.88 11.83
CA GLU A 184 0.18 -24.08 10.69
C GLU A 184 0.14 -24.84 9.35
N ILE A 185 -0.84 -25.74 9.21
CA ILE A 185 -1.06 -26.51 7.98
C ILE A 185 -1.89 -25.66 7.02
N ALA A 186 -1.37 -25.48 5.80
CA ALA A 186 -2.03 -24.74 4.72
C ALA A 186 -3.35 -25.37 4.26
N PRO A 187 -4.26 -24.62 3.59
CA PRO A 187 -4.26 -23.17 3.45
C PRO A 187 -5.02 -22.44 4.58
N GLY A 188 -4.79 -21.13 4.71
CA GLY A 188 -5.63 -20.21 5.49
C GLY A 188 -5.17 -19.87 6.91
N PHE A 189 -4.12 -20.51 7.44
CA PHE A 189 -3.72 -20.30 8.84
C PHE A 189 -3.27 -18.85 9.15
N GLY A 190 -2.84 -18.08 8.16
CA GLY A 190 -2.51 -16.66 8.26
C GLY A 190 -3.72 -15.78 8.59
N ASP A 191 -4.94 -16.27 8.31
CA ASP A 191 -6.19 -15.57 8.59
C ASP A 191 -6.78 -15.86 9.98
N ARG A 192 -6.02 -16.54 10.86
CA ARG A 192 -6.46 -16.95 12.21
C ARG A 192 -7.06 -15.84 13.08
N ASN A 193 -6.72 -14.58 12.82
CA ASN A 193 -7.18 -13.41 13.58
C ASN A 193 -8.45 -12.75 13.00
N LYS A 194 -9.04 -13.28 11.92
CA LYS A 194 -10.25 -12.73 11.28
C LYS A 194 -11.53 -13.28 11.91
N ASP A 195 -11.93 -12.74 13.06
CA ASP A 195 -13.12 -13.19 13.82
C ASP A 195 -14.47 -12.67 13.29
N GLU A 196 -14.56 -12.38 12.00
CA GLU A 196 -15.78 -11.89 11.37
C GLU A 196 -16.70 -13.03 10.92
N LEU A 197 -18.01 -12.79 10.97
CA LEU A 197 -19.02 -13.72 10.48
C LEU A 197 -19.47 -13.40 9.04
N CYS A 198 -19.84 -14.45 8.33
CA CYS A 198 -20.51 -14.41 7.05
C CYS A 198 -21.80 -15.22 7.12
N PHE A 199 -22.84 -14.73 6.45
CA PHE A 199 -24.15 -15.38 6.41
C PHE A 199 -24.55 -15.60 4.96
N ASP A 200 -25.02 -16.80 4.66
CA ASP A 200 -25.61 -17.15 3.36
C ASP A 200 -26.79 -18.10 3.58
N LYS A 201 -27.98 -17.72 3.10
CA LYS A 201 -29.21 -18.54 3.15
C LYS A 201 -29.49 -19.18 4.53
N GLY A 202 -29.27 -18.43 5.61
CA GLY A 202 -29.51 -18.87 6.99
C GLY A 202 -28.38 -19.71 7.61
N LEU A 203 -27.26 -19.87 6.91
CA LEU A 203 -26.05 -20.52 7.40
C LEU A 203 -25.02 -19.48 7.82
N GLN A 204 -24.24 -19.80 8.84
CA GLN A 204 -23.18 -18.97 9.41
C GLN A 204 -21.81 -19.59 9.11
N TYR A 205 -20.88 -18.73 8.70
CA TYR A 205 -19.49 -19.07 8.43
C TYR A 205 -18.56 -18.10 9.17
N GLN A 206 -17.46 -18.58 9.72
CA GLN A 206 -16.38 -17.75 10.22
C GLN A 206 -15.39 -17.45 9.10
N LYS A 207 -15.16 -16.15 8.82
CA LYS A 207 -14.32 -15.71 7.70
C LYS A 207 -12.89 -16.25 7.76
N LYS A 208 -12.31 -16.42 8.95
CA LYS A 208 -10.97 -17.00 9.11
C LYS A 208 -10.82 -18.40 8.49
N TYR A 209 -11.90 -19.15 8.31
CA TYR A 209 -11.84 -20.51 7.74
C TYR A 209 -12.18 -20.57 6.24
N SER A 210 -12.39 -19.42 5.59
CA SER A 210 -12.75 -19.34 4.17
C SER A 210 -11.83 -20.14 3.25
N ASP A 211 -10.51 -19.93 3.33
CA ASP A 211 -9.52 -20.60 2.49
C ASP A 211 -9.59 -22.13 2.60
N TYR A 212 -9.76 -22.65 3.82
CA TYR A 212 -9.88 -24.09 4.03
C TYR A 212 -11.20 -24.64 3.50
N ILE A 213 -12.31 -23.90 3.65
CA ILE A 213 -13.61 -24.30 3.09
C ILE A 213 -13.55 -24.34 1.57
N ILE A 214 -12.93 -23.33 0.94
CA ILE A 214 -12.65 -23.28 -0.51
C ILE A 214 -11.85 -24.52 -0.92
N TRP A 215 -10.76 -24.81 -0.20
CA TRP A 215 -9.90 -25.94 -0.51
C TRP A 215 -10.62 -27.30 -0.41
N GLN A 216 -11.44 -27.51 0.63
CA GLN A 216 -12.24 -28.72 0.76
C GLN A 216 -13.24 -28.88 -0.40
N GLN A 217 -13.90 -27.79 -0.80
CA GLN A 217 -14.79 -27.82 -1.97
C GLN A 217 -14.05 -28.14 -3.27
N ILE A 218 -12.83 -27.63 -3.45
CA ILE A 218 -11.96 -27.98 -4.58
C ILE A 218 -11.64 -29.47 -4.58
N LEU A 219 -11.18 -30.01 -3.45
CA LEU A 219 -10.85 -31.44 -3.31
C LEU A 219 -12.05 -32.35 -3.55
N ASP A 220 -13.24 -31.97 -3.08
CA ASP A 220 -14.45 -32.75 -3.30
C ASP A 220 -14.89 -32.74 -4.77
N ASN A 221 -14.79 -31.59 -5.45
CA ASN A 221 -15.07 -31.53 -6.88
C ASN A 221 -14.01 -32.27 -7.70
N ALA A 222 -12.74 -32.21 -7.29
CA ALA A 222 -11.62 -32.84 -7.99
C ALA A 222 -11.80 -34.35 -8.20
N LYS A 223 -12.45 -35.03 -7.24
CA LYS A 223 -12.78 -36.46 -7.33
C LYS A 223 -13.65 -36.82 -8.54
N ASN A 224 -14.38 -35.84 -9.08
CA ASN A 224 -15.29 -36.03 -10.21
C ASN A 224 -14.71 -35.50 -11.54
N ILE A 225 -13.48 -34.98 -11.55
CA ILE A 225 -12.84 -34.46 -12.77
C ILE A 225 -12.23 -35.62 -13.55
N GLU A 226 -12.77 -35.90 -14.74
CA GLU A 226 -12.31 -37.01 -15.59
C GLU A 226 -10.85 -36.87 -16.01
N SER A 227 -10.40 -35.67 -16.38
CA SER A 227 -9.01 -35.42 -16.80
C SER A 227 -7.99 -35.48 -15.66
N LYS A 228 -8.45 -35.45 -14.40
CA LYS A 228 -7.63 -35.37 -13.18
C LYS A 228 -6.61 -34.23 -13.19
N ASN A 229 -6.86 -33.20 -14.00
CA ASN A 229 -6.02 -32.03 -14.16
C ASN A 229 -6.78 -30.81 -13.63
N LEU A 230 -6.16 -30.04 -12.73
CA LEU A 230 -6.77 -28.84 -12.16
C LEU A 230 -5.75 -27.71 -12.07
N ILE A 231 -6.16 -26.51 -12.51
CA ILE A 231 -5.37 -25.29 -12.40
C ILE A 231 -6.13 -24.31 -11.51
N PHE A 232 -5.52 -23.92 -10.39
CA PHE A 232 -6.06 -22.92 -9.48
C PHE A 232 -5.35 -21.57 -9.67
N VAL A 233 -6.12 -20.50 -9.83
CA VAL A 233 -5.61 -19.15 -10.13
C VAL A 233 -6.01 -18.19 -9.02
N THR A 234 -5.04 -17.50 -8.41
CA THR A 234 -5.31 -16.53 -7.33
C THR A 234 -4.74 -15.14 -7.63
N GLY A 235 -5.39 -14.10 -7.12
CA GLY A 235 -4.85 -12.73 -7.14
C GLY A 235 -3.92 -12.45 -5.95
N ASP A 236 -3.72 -13.40 -5.04
CA ASP A 236 -2.98 -13.21 -3.79
C ASP A 236 -1.94 -14.33 -3.56
N SER A 237 -0.91 -14.36 -4.40
CA SER A 237 0.22 -15.31 -4.27
C SER A 237 1.18 -14.97 -3.14
N LYS A 238 1.01 -13.83 -2.46
CA LYS A 238 1.99 -13.27 -1.51
C LYS A 238 1.71 -13.57 -0.06
N LYS A 239 0.50 -14.02 0.31
CA LYS A 239 0.18 -14.39 1.69
C LYS A 239 1.04 -15.52 2.26
N GLY A 240 1.68 -16.34 1.41
CA GLY A 240 2.60 -17.40 1.83
C GLY A 240 1.92 -18.64 2.42
N ASP A 241 0.59 -18.64 2.55
CA ASP A 241 -0.14 -19.79 3.07
C ASP A 241 -0.29 -20.91 2.04
N TRP A 242 -0.42 -20.55 0.76
CA TRP A 242 -0.64 -21.49 -0.34
C TRP A 242 0.63 -21.87 -1.11
N PHE A 243 1.59 -20.95 -1.18
CA PHE A 243 2.80 -21.11 -1.99
C PHE A 243 4.04 -21.33 -1.12
N LEU A 244 4.89 -22.24 -1.58
CA LEU A 244 6.29 -22.32 -1.20
C LEU A 244 7.10 -21.41 -2.13
N THR A 245 7.83 -20.48 -1.55
CA THR A 245 8.76 -19.59 -2.27
C THR A 245 10.18 -19.98 -1.91
N ILE A 246 11.02 -20.21 -2.93
CA ILE A 246 12.44 -20.49 -2.78
C ILE A 246 13.21 -19.43 -3.57
N GLU A 247 14.13 -18.74 -2.91
CA GLU A 247 14.94 -17.67 -3.52
C GLU A 247 16.42 -18.04 -3.45
N ALA A 248 17.10 -18.02 -4.60
CA ALA A 248 18.53 -18.30 -4.71
C ALA A 248 19.18 -17.41 -5.78
N ARG A 249 20.25 -16.69 -5.42
CA ARG A 249 21.02 -15.83 -6.35
C ARG A 249 20.16 -14.82 -7.15
N GLY A 250 19.06 -14.35 -6.56
CA GLY A 250 18.12 -13.43 -7.21
C GLY A 250 17.07 -14.11 -8.09
N GLU A 251 17.15 -15.43 -8.28
CA GLU A 251 16.07 -16.23 -8.89
C GLU A 251 15.05 -16.60 -7.83
N LYS A 252 13.77 -16.47 -8.18
CA LYS A 252 12.64 -16.77 -7.32
C LYS A 252 11.80 -17.88 -7.95
N ALA A 253 11.69 -18.99 -7.26
CA ALA A 253 10.86 -20.12 -7.62
C ALA A 253 9.62 -20.16 -6.72
N ILE A 254 8.43 -20.21 -7.32
CA ILE A 254 7.14 -20.23 -6.61
C ILE A 254 6.38 -21.47 -7.04
N GLN A 255 5.86 -22.23 -6.08
CA GLN A 255 5.05 -23.42 -6.34
C GLN A 255 4.07 -23.67 -5.18
N PRO A 256 3.03 -24.51 -5.35
CA PRO A 256 2.18 -24.90 -4.24
C PRO A 256 2.97 -25.56 -3.12
N LYS A 257 2.54 -25.40 -1.87
CA LYS A 257 3.17 -26.11 -0.75
C LYS A 257 3.02 -27.64 -0.89
N PRO A 258 4.00 -28.43 -0.39
CA PRO A 258 3.95 -29.88 -0.50
C PRO A 258 2.69 -30.52 0.11
N GLU A 259 2.17 -30.00 1.22
CA GLU A 259 0.93 -30.50 1.83
C GLU A 259 -0.32 -30.27 0.96
N ILE A 260 -0.34 -29.17 0.19
CA ILE A 260 -1.43 -28.88 -0.77
C ILE A 260 -1.34 -29.86 -1.93
N LEU A 261 -0.13 -30.10 -2.46
CA LEU A 261 0.09 -31.09 -3.52
C LEU A 261 -0.26 -32.50 -3.04
N ASP A 262 0.13 -32.86 -1.82
CA ASP A 262 -0.18 -34.17 -1.23
C ASP A 262 -1.70 -34.39 -1.11
N GLU A 263 -2.44 -33.39 -0.62
CA GLU A 263 -3.90 -33.47 -0.53
C GLU A 263 -4.58 -33.49 -1.90
N ALA A 264 -4.10 -32.70 -2.86
CA ALA A 264 -4.61 -32.72 -4.24
C ALA A 264 -4.49 -34.11 -4.87
N LEU A 265 -3.34 -34.77 -4.67
CA LEU A 265 -3.06 -36.12 -5.17
C LEU A 265 -3.87 -37.19 -4.41
N ASN A 266 -3.78 -37.20 -3.07
CA ASN A 266 -4.25 -38.32 -2.24
C ASN A 266 -5.73 -38.20 -1.84
N VAL A 267 -6.25 -36.99 -1.66
CA VAL A 267 -7.64 -36.73 -1.28
C VAL A 267 -8.49 -36.35 -2.49
N GLY A 268 -7.95 -35.48 -3.36
CA GLY A 268 -8.61 -35.02 -4.57
C GLY A 268 -8.53 -36.01 -5.74
N GLY A 269 -7.57 -36.94 -5.72
CA GLY A 269 -7.38 -37.92 -6.79
C GLY A 269 -6.85 -37.31 -8.10
N LEU A 270 -6.29 -36.10 -8.04
CA LEU A 270 -5.71 -35.43 -9.19
C LEU A 270 -4.38 -36.10 -9.58
N ASP A 271 -4.08 -36.07 -10.87
CA ASP A 271 -2.75 -36.42 -11.37
C ASP A 271 -1.87 -35.18 -11.46
N ASN A 272 -2.45 -34.05 -11.87
CA ASN A 272 -1.74 -32.79 -12.00
C ASN A 272 -2.53 -31.65 -11.36
N PHE A 273 -1.88 -30.93 -10.45
CA PHE A 273 -2.41 -29.72 -9.82
C PHE A 273 -1.39 -28.60 -9.99
N LEU A 274 -1.80 -27.51 -10.64
CA LEU A 274 -0.98 -26.32 -10.83
C LEU A 274 -1.65 -25.13 -10.14
N MET A 275 -0.82 -24.22 -9.62
CA MET A 275 -1.29 -22.94 -9.11
C MET A 275 -0.57 -21.80 -9.80
N TYR A 276 -1.32 -20.76 -10.13
CA TYR A 276 -0.78 -19.54 -10.72
C TYR A 276 -1.32 -18.32 -9.98
N ASP A 277 -0.54 -17.25 -9.96
CA ASP A 277 -1.16 -15.93 -9.82
C ASP A 277 -1.78 -15.48 -11.15
N THR A 278 -2.56 -14.40 -11.12
CA THR A 278 -3.21 -13.89 -12.34
C THR A 278 -2.21 -13.44 -13.42
N GLU A 279 -1.00 -13.00 -13.06
CA GLU A 279 0.06 -12.58 -14.00
C GLU A 279 0.65 -13.80 -14.73
N CYS A 280 1.01 -14.85 -13.98
CA CYS A 280 1.45 -16.12 -14.56
C CYS A 280 0.33 -16.75 -15.40
N PHE A 281 -0.91 -16.74 -14.91
CA PHE A 281 -2.05 -17.28 -15.64
C PHE A 281 -2.24 -16.59 -16.99
N ILE A 282 -2.26 -15.26 -17.04
CA ILE A 282 -2.50 -14.53 -18.30
C ILE A 282 -1.32 -14.73 -19.28
N THR A 283 -0.09 -14.80 -18.77
CA THR A 283 1.10 -15.09 -19.58
C THR A 283 1.02 -16.49 -20.22
N TYR A 284 0.76 -17.52 -19.41
CA TYR A 284 0.66 -18.89 -19.90
C TYR A 284 -0.59 -19.13 -20.75
N ALA A 285 -1.69 -18.41 -20.49
CA ALA A 285 -2.85 -18.43 -21.36
C ALA A 285 -2.51 -17.93 -22.78
N GLY A 286 -1.69 -16.88 -22.90
CA GLY A 286 -1.17 -16.41 -24.19
C GLY A 286 -0.44 -17.52 -24.95
N GLN A 287 0.47 -18.21 -24.24
CA GLN A 287 1.28 -19.30 -24.79
C GLN A 287 0.46 -20.54 -25.17
N TYR A 288 -0.36 -21.06 -24.26
CA TYR A 288 -1.02 -22.36 -24.44
C TYR A 288 -2.39 -22.27 -25.11
N LEU A 289 -3.06 -21.12 -25.06
CA LEU A 289 -4.35 -20.91 -25.74
C LEU A 289 -4.22 -20.16 -27.07
N SER A 290 -2.98 -19.87 -27.51
CA SER A 290 -2.68 -19.12 -28.73
C SER A 290 -3.40 -17.76 -28.78
N LEU A 291 -3.37 -17.04 -27.66
CA LEU A 291 -3.96 -15.70 -27.52
C LEU A 291 -2.86 -14.64 -27.67
N ASN A 292 -3.11 -13.60 -28.46
CA ASN A 292 -2.18 -12.49 -28.62
C ASN A 292 -2.39 -11.47 -27.49
N ILE A 293 -1.78 -11.73 -26.34
CA ILE A 293 -1.88 -10.89 -25.15
C ILE A 293 -0.72 -9.90 -25.16
N SER A 294 -1.03 -8.60 -25.13
CA SER A 294 0.00 -7.55 -25.13
C SER A 294 0.75 -7.50 -23.80
N GLN A 295 2.04 -7.17 -23.84
CA GLN A 295 2.88 -6.99 -22.66
C GLN A 295 2.29 -6.00 -21.63
N GLU A 296 1.63 -4.93 -22.10
CA GLU A 296 0.94 -3.96 -21.24
C GLU A 296 -0.12 -4.60 -20.32
N VAL A 297 -0.85 -5.60 -20.83
CA VAL A 297 -1.88 -6.33 -20.07
C VAL A 297 -1.22 -7.18 -18.97
N ILE A 298 -0.13 -7.86 -19.30
CA ILE A 298 0.64 -8.68 -18.34
C ILE A 298 1.19 -7.81 -17.22
N GLU A 299 1.82 -6.68 -17.57
CA GLU A 299 2.39 -5.74 -16.60
C GLU A 299 1.33 -5.12 -15.69
N GLU A 300 0.16 -4.77 -16.24
CA GLU A 300 -0.94 -4.23 -15.45
C GLU A 300 -1.46 -5.28 -14.45
N VAL A 301 -1.73 -6.51 -14.91
CA VAL A 301 -2.20 -7.61 -14.06
C VAL A 301 -1.20 -7.88 -12.93
N GLY A 302 0.10 -7.92 -13.25
CA GLY A 302 1.17 -8.08 -12.26
C GLY A 302 1.29 -6.92 -11.27
N SER A 303 1.02 -5.68 -11.72
CA SER A 303 1.03 -4.50 -10.86
C SER A 303 -0.08 -4.54 -9.80
N VAL A 304 -1.29 -4.97 -10.16
CA VAL A 304 -2.42 -5.09 -9.22
C VAL A 304 -2.13 -6.14 -8.14
N ASN A 305 -1.48 -7.25 -8.50
CA ASN A 305 -1.04 -8.28 -7.53
C ASN A 305 0.02 -7.76 -6.55
N LYS A 306 0.77 -6.72 -6.91
CA LYS A 306 1.82 -6.16 -6.03
C LYS A 306 1.27 -5.25 -4.94
N PHE A 307 0.09 -4.65 -5.16
CA PHE A 307 -0.58 -3.75 -4.23
C PHE A 307 -1.98 -4.28 -3.86
N PRO A 308 -2.11 -5.46 -3.21
CA PRO A 308 -3.40 -5.89 -2.67
C PRO A 308 -3.86 -4.87 -1.63
N ASP A 309 -5.17 -4.62 -1.55
CA ASP A 309 -5.77 -3.57 -0.71
C ASP A 309 -5.23 -3.63 0.73
N THR A 310 -4.22 -2.81 1.02
CA THR A 310 -3.92 -2.45 2.41
C THR A 310 -5.12 -1.66 2.89
N GLN A 311 -5.96 -2.28 3.73
CA GLN A 311 -6.82 -1.52 4.63
C GLN A 311 -5.91 -0.75 5.62
N SER A 312 -5.26 0.29 5.14
CA SER A 312 -4.65 1.30 5.96
C SER A 312 -5.57 2.52 5.93
N ASN A 313 -6.28 2.69 7.05
CA ASN A 313 -6.77 3.99 7.51
C ASN A 313 -5.57 4.93 7.72
N GLU A 314 -4.92 5.34 6.63
CA GLU A 314 -4.04 6.48 6.65
C GLU A 314 -4.78 7.63 5.98
N ASN A 315 -5.14 8.60 6.80
CA ASN A 315 -5.47 9.93 6.35
C ASN A 315 -4.29 10.44 5.53
N PHE A 316 -4.35 10.25 4.21
CA PHE A 316 -3.45 10.89 3.27
C PHE A 316 -3.77 12.38 3.27
N VAL A 317 -3.17 13.10 4.22
CA VAL A 317 -2.96 14.54 4.10
C VAL A 317 -1.67 14.67 3.28
N PRO A 318 -1.70 15.26 2.07
CA PRO A 318 -0.48 15.47 1.32
C PRO A 318 0.36 16.51 2.06
N ASN A 319 1.32 16.04 2.86
CA ASN A 319 2.36 16.89 3.41
C ASN A 319 3.45 17.02 2.34
N PHE A 320 3.39 18.11 1.57
CA PHE A 320 4.41 18.49 0.61
C PHE A 320 5.69 18.92 1.35
N LYS A 321 6.47 17.93 1.81
CA LYS A 321 7.90 18.10 2.08
C LYS A 321 8.67 16.96 1.43
N SER A 322 9.69 17.32 0.69
CA SER A 322 10.57 16.51 -0.16
C SER A 322 10.92 15.13 0.42
N ARG A 323 10.57 14.06 -0.29
CA ARG A 323 11.07 12.71 -0.01
C ARG A 323 12.45 12.52 -0.67
N THR A 324 13.51 12.80 0.06
CA THR A 324 14.76 12.04 -0.07
C THR A 324 14.66 10.85 0.89
N HIS A 325 15.09 9.65 0.49
CA HIS A 325 15.06 8.48 1.36
C HIS A 325 15.92 8.74 2.63
N LEU A 326 15.27 9.09 3.75
CA LEU A 326 15.94 9.25 5.04
C LEU A 326 16.12 7.88 5.70
N SER A 327 17.32 7.59 6.20
CA SER A 327 17.60 6.37 6.99
C SER A 327 16.76 6.34 8.27
N ALA A 328 16.55 5.14 8.83
CA ALA A 328 15.74 4.96 10.05
C ALA A 328 16.22 5.79 11.25
N GLU A 329 17.53 6.09 11.33
CA GLU A 329 18.12 6.93 12.36
C GLU A 329 17.74 8.40 12.19
N LYS A 330 17.77 8.92 10.96
CA LYS A 330 17.31 10.29 10.65
C LYS A 330 15.83 10.45 10.97
N MET A 331 15.02 9.44 10.64
CA MET A 331 13.59 9.43 10.96
C MET A 331 13.32 9.47 12.47
N ARG A 332 14.09 8.72 13.27
CA ARG A 332 13.99 8.76 14.75
C ARG A 332 14.36 10.13 15.32
N ALA A 333 15.39 10.78 14.78
CA ALA A 333 15.80 12.10 15.23
C ALA A 333 14.71 13.16 14.93
N LEU A 334 14.15 13.15 13.72
CA LEU A 334 13.04 14.02 13.33
C LEU A 334 11.79 13.82 14.20
N MET A 335 11.39 12.56 14.44
CA MET A 335 10.26 12.25 15.32
C MET A 335 10.47 12.76 16.76
N LYS A 336 11.70 12.69 17.28
CA LYS A 336 12.02 13.23 18.61
C LYS A 336 11.97 14.76 18.62
N ALA A 337 12.52 15.42 17.60
CA ALA A 337 12.49 16.87 17.47
C ALA A 337 11.04 17.40 17.40
N GLN A 338 10.17 16.72 16.65
CA GLN A 338 8.77 17.08 16.54
C GLN A 338 8.02 16.97 17.88
N LYS A 339 8.27 15.93 18.68
CA LYS A 339 7.71 15.81 20.04
C LYS A 339 8.16 16.93 20.97
N ILE A 340 9.39 17.40 20.84
CA ILE A 340 9.91 18.53 21.62
C ILE A 340 9.22 19.83 21.18
N LYS A 341 9.07 20.06 19.87
CA LYS A 341 8.35 21.21 19.31
C LYS A 341 6.89 21.28 19.79
N GLU A 342 6.21 20.14 19.81
CA GLU A 342 4.85 20.02 20.34
C GLU A 342 4.79 20.36 21.85
N ARG A 343 5.73 19.84 22.65
CA ARG A 343 5.81 20.15 24.09
C ARG A 343 6.01 21.64 24.33
N ILE A 344 6.95 22.25 23.61
CA ILE A 344 7.22 23.69 23.70
C ILE A 344 5.98 24.50 23.33
N THR A 345 5.26 24.12 22.26
CA THR A 345 4.03 24.81 21.83
C THR A 345 2.94 24.74 22.91
N ILE A 346 2.81 23.60 23.60
CA ILE A 346 1.88 23.44 24.73
C ILE A 346 2.29 24.34 25.90
N GLU A 347 3.57 24.42 26.22
CA GLU A 347 4.08 25.27 27.31
C GLU A 347 3.90 26.76 27.01
N LEU A 348 4.22 27.20 25.79
CA LEU A 348 3.93 28.56 25.31
C LEU A 348 2.44 28.90 25.47
N THR A 349 1.56 27.98 25.10
CA THR A 349 0.11 28.17 25.23
C THR A 349 -0.33 28.31 26.68
N ARG A 350 0.25 27.51 27.60
CA ARG A 350 -0.04 27.57 29.04
C ARG A 350 0.46 28.87 29.67
N ASN A 351 1.63 29.35 29.23
CA ASN A 351 2.28 30.52 29.80
C ASN A 351 1.93 31.82 29.07
N LYS A 352 0.84 31.84 28.29
CA LYS A 352 0.36 33.01 27.52
C LYS A 352 1.43 33.61 26.60
N GLY A 353 2.26 32.76 26.00
CA GLY A 353 3.28 33.14 25.01
C GLY A 353 4.63 33.55 25.58
N LEU A 354 4.88 33.36 26.88
CA LEU A 354 6.15 33.71 27.53
C LEU A 354 6.88 32.46 28.02
N LEU A 355 8.14 32.30 27.62
CA LEU A 355 9.07 31.31 28.16
C LEU A 355 10.43 31.98 28.36
N ASP A 356 10.99 31.81 29.56
CA ASP A 356 12.28 32.40 29.95
C ASP A 356 13.48 31.55 29.50
N TYR A 357 13.30 30.71 28.48
CA TYR A 357 14.32 29.80 27.96
C TYR A 357 14.21 29.60 26.44
N PRO A 358 15.28 29.14 25.77
CA PRO A 358 15.26 28.90 24.32
C PRO A 358 14.21 27.87 23.93
N HIS A 359 13.31 28.25 23.03
CA HIS A 359 12.08 27.48 22.75
C HIS A 359 11.82 27.29 21.26
N GLN A 360 12.84 27.51 20.41
CA GLN A 360 12.72 27.24 18.98
C GLN A 360 13.29 25.85 18.67
N VAL A 361 12.83 25.23 17.59
CA VAL A 361 13.48 24.04 17.01
C VAL A 361 13.97 24.47 15.64
N LEU A 362 15.27 24.30 15.40
CA LEU A 362 15.98 24.87 14.26
C LEU A 362 16.45 23.78 13.30
N ASP A 363 16.70 24.18 12.05
CA ASP A 363 17.41 23.35 11.09
C ASP A 363 18.89 23.26 11.47
N CYS A 364 19.41 22.04 11.52
CA CYS A 364 20.82 21.81 11.82
C CYS A 364 21.67 22.12 10.57
N PRO A 365 22.64 23.05 10.61
CA PRO A 365 23.44 23.39 9.44
C PRO A 365 24.26 22.19 8.93
N GLU A 366 24.78 21.36 9.84
CA GLU A 366 25.59 20.18 9.51
C GLU A 366 24.83 19.06 8.78
N CYS A 367 23.60 18.76 9.19
CA CYS A 367 22.85 17.63 8.61
C CYS A 367 21.61 18.02 7.80
N SER A 368 21.30 19.32 7.75
CA SER A 368 20.13 19.90 7.06
C SER A 368 18.79 19.30 7.48
N LEU A 369 18.68 18.89 8.74
CA LEU A 369 17.45 18.37 9.34
C LEU A 369 16.99 19.28 10.48
N GLU A 370 15.67 19.51 10.59
CA GLU A 370 14.99 20.20 11.70
C GLU A 370 15.11 19.38 13.00
N THR A 371 16.30 19.34 13.56
CA THR A 371 16.69 18.45 14.67
C THR A 371 17.59 19.11 15.71
N LEU A 372 17.93 20.40 15.51
CA LEU A 372 18.65 21.22 16.48
C LEU A 372 17.63 21.74 17.50
N VAL A 373 17.65 21.19 18.71
CA VAL A 373 16.63 21.44 19.75
C VAL A 373 17.27 22.08 20.99
N PRO A 374 16.50 22.80 21.82
CA PRO A 374 17.00 23.36 23.07
C PRO A 374 17.53 22.26 24.00
N ASN A 375 18.70 22.47 24.56
CA ASN A 375 19.38 21.52 25.42
C ASN A 375 20.19 22.26 26.49
N ILE A 376 19.81 22.10 27.76
CA ILE A 376 20.46 22.76 28.90
C ILE A 376 21.91 22.31 29.15
N ASP A 377 22.27 21.13 28.64
CA ASP A 377 23.62 20.57 28.76
C ASP A 377 24.49 20.93 27.54
N SER A 378 24.00 21.82 26.66
CA SER A 378 24.74 22.36 25.52
C SER A 378 25.36 23.71 25.88
N TYR A 379 26.57 23.96 25.38
CA TYR A 379 27.24 25.24 25.56
C TYR A 379 26.49 26.40 24.85
N THR A 380 25.85 26.13 23.71
CA THR A 380 25.07 27.12 22.95
C THR A 380 23.58 27.15 23.35
N GLY A 381 23.17 26.30 24.30
CA GLY A 381 21.77 26.07 24.62
C GLY A 381 21.01 25.21 23.61
N TYR A 382 21.66 24.73 22.54
CA TYR A 382 21.06 23.87 21.50
C TYR A 382 21.91 22.66 21.17
N ARG A 383 21.29 21.51 20.88
CA ARG A 383 22.01 20.30 20.43
C ARG A 383 21.21 19.51 19.41
N CYS A 384 21.85 19.13 18.32
CA CYS A 384 21.25 18.32 17.26
C CYS A 384 21.04 16.88 17.74
N LEU A 385 19.81 16.38 17.60
CA LEU A 385 19.46 15.02 18.00
C LEU A 385 20.11 13.94 17.14
N TYR A 386 20.49 14.28 15.90
CA TYR A 386 21.11 13.38 14.93
C TYR A 386 22.64 13.45 14.99
N CYS A 387 23.24 14.54 14.48
CA CYS A 387 24.70 14.65 14.33
C CYS A 387 25.43 15.27 15.53
N LYS A 388 24.71 15.64 16.60
CA LYS A 388 25.25 16.24 17.83
C LYS A 388 25.85 17.65 17.69
N ASN A 389 25.75 18.27 16.51
CA ASN A 389 26.09 19.67 16.31
C ASN A 389 25.36 20.59 17.30
N GLU A 390 26.06 21.57 17.86
CA GLU A 390 25.53 22.54 18.83
C GLU A 390 25.47 23.96 18.26
N GLU A 391 26.17 24.24 17.17
CA GLU A 391 26.30 25.59 16.61
C GLU A 391 25.30 25.85 15.47
N SER A 392 24.74 27.05 15.44
CA SER A 392 23.96 27.54 14.29
C SER A 392 23.89 29.07 14.30
N ASN A 393 23.97 29.67 13.11
CA ASN A 393 23.77 31.10 12.91
C ASN A 393 22.29 31.51 13.10
N ASP A 394 21.37 30.55 13.20
CA ASP A 394 19.95 30.80 13.46
C ASP A 394 19.63 30.84 14.97
N ILE A 395 20.60 30.55 15.85
CA ILE A 395 20.43 30.71 17.30
C ILE A 395 20.47 32.19 17.60
N LEU A 396 19.30 32.75 17.95
CA LEU A 396 19.17 34.14 18.35
C LEU A 396 19.38 34.28 19.86
N GLN A 397 20.15 35.30 20.25
CA GLN A 397 20.31 35.74 21.63
C GLN A 397 20.12 37.25 21.71
N SER A 398 19.51 37.71 22.81
CA SER A 398 19.35 39.15 23.08
C SER A 398 20.67 39.75 23.55
N CYS A 399 21.01 40.92 23.03
CA CYS A 399 22.11 41.72 23.58
C CYS A 399 21.77 42.20 24.99
N ASP A 400 22.66 41.98 25.95
CA ASP A 400 22.43 42.31 27.37
C ASP A 400 22.33 43.83 27.63
N SER A 401 22.87 44.65 26.73
CA SER A 401 22.82 46.12 26.83
C SER A 401 21.55 46.74 26.23
N CYS A 402 21.14 46.31 25.03
CA CYS A 402 20.05 46.96 24.28
C CYS A 402 18.80 46.08 24.11
N GLY A 403 18.88 44.79 24.44
CA GLY A 403 17.79 43.83 24.31
C GLY A 403 17.45 43.41 22.89
N ALA A 404 18.15 43.92 21.87
CA ALA A 404 17.94 43.51 20.48
C ALA A 404 18.38 42.05 20.26
N GLU A 405 17.61 41.29 19.46
CA GLU A 405 17.97 39.92 19.08
C GLU A 405 19.02 39.93 17.96
N TRP A 406 20.11 39.19 18.15
CA TRP A 406 21.20 38.99 17.20
C TRP A 406 21.50 37.50 17.07
N SER A 407 22.12 37.09 15.96
CA SER A 407 22.68 35.73 15.92
C SER A 407 23.77 35.60 16.97
N LEU A 408 23.85 34.43 17.63
CA LEU A 408 24.86 34.17 18.65
C LEU A 408 26.29 34.43 18.15
N GLY A 409 26.57 34.14 16.87
CA GLY A 409 27.87 34.37 16.25
C GLY A 409 28.21 35.85 15.99
N ASP A 410 27.20 36.73 15.96
CA ASP A 410 27.40 38.18 15.80
C ASP A 410 27.57 38.90 17.16
N LEU A 411 27.30 38.22 18.28
CA LEU A 411 27.46 38.80 19.61
C LEU A 411 28.90 38.63 20.10
N HIS A 412 29.45 39.68 20.68
CA HIS A 412 30.71 39.60 21.41
C HIS A 412 30.46 39.14 22.84
N TYR A 413 31.24 38.15 23.25
CA TYR A 413 31.25 37.59 24.59
C TYR A 413 32.32 38.27 25.45
N PHE A 414 31.92 38.81 26.61
CA PHE A 414 32.81 39.39 27.62
C PHE A 414 32.69 38.64 28.94
N GLU A 415 33.81 38.13 29.45
CA GLU A 415 33.89 37.60 30.82
C GLU A 415 34.19 38.72 31.81
N ILE A 416 33.29 38.93 32.76
CA ILE A 416 33.47 39.84 33.88
C ILE A 416 33.58 38.99 35.15
N ASN A 417 34.81 38.89 35.67
CA ASN A 417 35.16 38.28 36.96
C ASN A 417 34.71 36.82 37.16
N ASP A 418 35.13 35.91 36.28
CA ASP A 418 35.03 34.44 36.38
C ASP A 418 33.61 33.84 36.62
N GLU A 419 32.56 34.64 36.78
CA GLU A 419 31.21 34.19 37.12
C GLU A 419 30.09 34.85 36.29
N ILE A 420 30.33 35.99 35.63
CA ILE A 420 29.31 36.69 34.83
C ILE A 420 29.82 36.91 33.41
N ALA A 421 29.10 36.35 32.45
CA ALA A 421 29.34 36.58 31.03
C ALA A 421 28.26 37.50 30.45
N GLU A 422 28.68 38.52 29.71
CA GLU A 422 27.78 39.42 28.97
C GLU A 422 27.94 39.25 27.45
N TYR A 423 26.81 39.19 26.74
CA TYR A 423 26.72 39.17 25.30
C TYR A 423 26.32 40.56 24.76
N LEU A 424 27.23 41.21 24.05
CA LEU A 424 27.03 42.55 23.52
C LEU A 424 27.02 42.54 21.99
N CYS A 425 26.02 43.20 21.40
CA CYS A 425 25.92 43.32 19.94
C CYS A 425 26.99 44.26 19.36
N PRO A 426 27.29 44.15 18.05
CA PRO A 426 28.34 44.98 17.42
C PRO A 426 28.12 46.48 17.61
N VAL A 427 26.86 46.93 17.64
CA VAL A 427 26.47 48.33 17.88
C VAL A 427 26.84 48.77 19.31
N CYS A 428 26.56 47.93 20.32
CA CYS A 428 26.90 48.23 21.71
C CYS A 428 28.40 48.10 21.99
N CYS A 429 29.09 47.19 21.29
CA CYS A 429 30.54 46.97 21.39
C CYS A 429 31.39 48.05 20.71
N ARG A 430 30.82 48.81 19.76
CA ARG A 430 31.57 49.72 18.87
C ARG A 430 32.77 49.03 18.21
N HIS A 431 32.61 47.77 17.78
CA HIS A 431 33.71 46.98 17.21
C HIS A 431 34.07 47.47 15.80
N PRO A 432 35.33 47.83 15.51
CA PRO A 432 35.72 48.56 14.29
C PRO A 432 35.42 47.82 12.98
N ASP A 433 35.32 46.48 12.98
CA ASP A 433 34.97 45.69 11.77
C ASP A 433 33.48 45.78 11.37
N TYR A 434 32.61 46.34 12.22
CA TYR A 434 31.17 46.46 11.99
C TYR A 434 30.66 47.91 12.14
N VAL A 435 31.58 48.86 12.37
CA VAL A 435 31.28 50.29 12.25
C VAL A 435 31.33 50.62 10.76
N ASN A 436 30.20 50.46 10.06
CA ASN A 436 30.01 51.23 8.84
C ASN A 436 29.75 52.68 9.25
N ASP A 437 30.59 53.57 8.71
CA ASP A 437 30.35 55.00 8.60
C ASP A 437 28.97 55.25 7.96
N ASP A 438 27.94 55.51 8.78
CA ASP A 438 26.90 56.56 8.66
C ASP A 438 25.76 56.37 9.67
#